data_AF-A0A950W6V9-F1
#
_entry.id   AF-A0A950W6V9-F1
#
_cell.length_a   1.000
_cell.length_b   1.000
_cell.length_c   1.000
_cell.angle_alpha   90.00
_cell.angle_beta   90.00
_cell.angle_gamma   90.00
#
_symmetry.space_group_name_H-M   'P 1'
#
loop_
_entity.id
_entity.type
_entity.pdbx_description
1 polymer ?
#
loop_
_entity_poly.entity_id
_entity_poly.type
_entity_poly.pdbx_seq_one_letter_code
_entity_poly.pdbx_strand_id
1 'polypeptide(L)' 'METRFYQAQGIDIQRLAAELERAFAMQGYQVQHFGNSEHVTVQMKKGGDFAAIIGMQTALTLTMQRSQG' A
#
# COMPACT_ATOMS: atom_id res chain seq x y z
N MET A 1 3.29 0.16 -14.64
CA MET A 1 2.72 0.83 -13.46
C MET A 1 1.46 1.52 -13.93
N GLU A 2 0.29 1.12 -13.42
CA GLU A 2 -0.99 1.70 -13.82
C GLU A 2 -1.35 2.80 -12.82
N THR A 3 -1.57 4.02 -13.31
CA THR A 3 -2.01 5.15 -12.48
C THR A 3 -3.49 5.40 -12.72
N ARG A 4 -4.27 5.45 -11.64
CA ARG A 4 -5.70 5.74 -11.70
C ARG A 4 -5.99 7.02 -10.93
N PHE A 5 -6.79 7.89 -11.52
CA PHE A 5 -7.23 9.14 -10.91
C PHE A 5 -8.68 9.00 -10.46
N TYR A 6 -8.95 9.44 -9.24
CA TYR A 6 -10.27 9.38 -8.64
C TYR A 6 -10.65 10.78 -8.16
N GLN A 7 -11.83 11.24 -8.55
CA GLN A 7 -12.41 12.46 -7.99
C GLN A 7 -13.01 12.12 -6.63
N ALA A 8 -12.27 12.45 -5.58
CA ALA A 8 -12.62 12.04 -4.23
C ALA A 8 -12.43 13.20 -3.25
N GLN A 9 -13.53 13.88 -2.93
CA GLN A 9 -13.54 14.89 -1.89
C GLN A 9 -13.59 14.20 -0.52
N GLY A 10 -12.70 14.60 0.39
CA GLY A 10 -12.72 14.12 1.78
C GLY A 10 -12.15 12.71 2.01
N ILE A 11 -11.51 12.07 1.02
CA ILE A 11 -10.74 10.85 1.30
C ILE A 11 -9.53 11.20 2.17
N ASP A 12 -9.45 10.52 3.31
CA ASP A 12 -8.28 10.48 4.17
C ASP A 12 -7.36 9.34 3.71
N ILE A 13 -6.30 9.70 2.98
CA ILE A 13 -5.35 8.72 2.42
C ILE A 13 -4.50 8.02 3.48
N GLN A 14 -4.30 8.63 4.66
CA GLN A 14 -3.59 7.99 5.76
C GLN A 14 -4.45 6.92 6.41
N ARG A 15 -5.73 7.24 6.65
CA ARG A 15 -6.69 6.25 7.13
C ARG A 15 -6.81 5.08 6.16
N LEU A 16 -6.90 5.37 4.85
CA LEU A 16 -6.97 4.33 3.83
C LEU A 16 -5.72 3.43 3.84
N ALA A 17 -4.52 4.02 3.98
CA ALA A 17 -3.28 3.26 4.10
C ALA A 17 -3.27 2.33 5.33
N ALA A 18 -3.74 2.82 6.48
CA ALA A 18 -3.85 2.01 7.70
C ALA A 18 -4.89 0.88 7.56
N GLU A 19 -6.00 1.12 6.85
CA GLU A 19 -6.98 0.08 6.54
C GLU A 19 -6.43 -1.00 5.60
N LEU A 20 -5.68 -0.60 4.56
CA LEU A 20 -4.97 -1.52 3.67
C LEU A 20 -3.96 -2.38 4.43
N GLU A 21 -3.17 -1.77 5.32
CA GLU A 21 -2.23 -2.48 6.17
C GLU A 21 -2.93 -3.57 6.98
N ARG A 22 -4.00 -3.24 7.70
CA ARG A 22 -4.78 -4.21 8.46
C ARG A 22 -5.34 -5.33 7.57
N ALA A 23 -5.93 -4.97 6.44
CA ALA A 23 -6.56 -5.93 5.53
C ALA A 23 -5.56 -6.95 4.96
N PHE A 24 -4.38 -6.49 4.54
CA PHE A 24 -3.36 -7.37 3.97
C PHE A 24 -2.54 -8.10 5.05
N ALA A 25 -2.31 -7.49 6.21
CA ALA A 25 -1.68 -8.17 7.34
C ALA A 25 -2.51 -9.38 7.80
N MET A 26 -3.84 -9.26 7.89
CA MET A 26 -4.74 -10.39 8.19
C MET A 26 -4.66 -11.53 7.16
N GLN A 27 -4.23 -11.23 5.93
CA GLN A 27 -4.03 -12.22 4.87
C GLN A 27 -2.60 -12.80 4.84
N GLY A 28 -1.78 -12.48 5.84
CA GLY A 28 -0.41 -12.99 5.97
C GLY A 28 0.62 -12.23 5.12
N TYR A 29 0.32 -11.00 4.69
CA TYR A 29 1.28 -10.14 4.02
C TYR A 29 2.09 -9.35 5.06
N GLN A 30 3.37 -9.12 4.76
CA GLN A 30 4.12 -8.07 5.44
C GLN A 30 3.79 -6.74 4.76
N VAL A 31 3.25 -5.80 5.52
CA VAL A 31 2.85 -4.49 4.99
C VAL A 31 3.64 -3.39 5.68
N GLN A 32 4.07 -2.40 4.90
CA GLN A 32 4.72 -1.19 5.40
C GLN A 32 4.13 0.00 4.66
N HIS A 33 3.77 1.06 5.37
CA HIS A 33 3.42 2.33 4.76
C HIS A 33 4.38 3.45 5.17
N PHE A 34 4.57 4.41 4.30
CA PHE A 34 5.41 5.59 4.54
C PHE A 34 4.86 6.81 3.81
N GLY A 35 5.09 8.00 4.38
CA GLY A 35 4.63 9.28 3.81
C GLY A 35 3.80 10.12 4.79
N ASN A 36 2.96 10.99 4.24
CA ASN A 36 2.14 11.98 4.96
C ASN A 36 0.73 12.13 4.33
N SER A 37 -0.06 13.12 4.76
CA SER A 37 -1.43 13.35 4.29
C SER A 37 -1.56 13.72 2.81
N GLU A 38 -0.46 14.09 2.15
CA GLU A 38 -0.43 14.48 0.73
C GLU A 38 0.05 13.35 -0.17
N HIS A 39 0.90 12.47 0.36
CA HIS A 39 1.48 11.35 -0.35
C HIS A 39 1.72 10.19 0.60
N VAL A 40 1.11 9.04 0.32
CA VAL A 40 1.35 7.79 1.04
C VAL A 40 1.70 6.68 0.05
N THR A 41 2.72 5.91 0.38
CA THR A 41 3.00 4.64 -0.30
C THR A 41 2.79 3.49 0.66
N VAL A 42 2.10 2.44 0.19
CA VAL A 42 1.86 1.18 0.90
C VAL A 42 2.52 0.07 0.11
N GLN A 43 3.47 -0.63 0.73
CA GLN A 43 4.11 -1.82 0.18
C GLN A 43 3.56 -3.07 0.88
N MET A 44 3.03 -4.01 0.10
CA MET A 44 2.48 -5.28 0.56
C MET A 44 3.31 -6.41 -0.05
N LYS A 45 4.00 -7.17 0.79
CA LYS A 45 4.86 -8.29 0.37
C LYS A 45 4.20 -9.59 0.80
N LYS A 46 3.87 -10.45 -0.16
CA LYS A 46 3.34 -11.78 0.14
C LYS A 46 4.51 -12.74 0.31
N GLY A 47 4.81 -13.09 1.56
CA GLY A 47 5.92 -13.98 1.86
C GLY A 47 6.46 -13.74 3.25
N GLY A 48 6.34 -14.74 4.12
CA GLY A 48 7.18 -14.82 5.33
C GLY A 48 8.60 -15.26 4.97
N ASP A 49 9.40 -15.62 5.97
CA ASP A 49 10.81 -16.04 5.84
C ASP A 49 11.07 -17.10 4.74
N PHE A 50 10.05 -17.86 4.35
CA PHE A 50 10.11 -18.83 3.26
C PHE A 50 10.17 -18.23 1.84
N ALA A 51 9.58 -17.05 1.58
CA ALA A 51 9.67 -16.41 0.26
C ALA A 51 11.10 -15.93 -0.06
N ALA A 52 11.90 -15.64 0.98
CA ALA A 52 13.31 -15.33 0.84
C ALA A 52 14.15 -16.54 0.39
N ILE A 53 13.70 -17.76 0.64
CA ILE A 53 14.39 -19.01 0.26
C ILE A 53 14.16 -19.36 -1.21
N ILE A 54 12.96 -19.07 -1.75
CA ILE A 54 12.52 -19.45 -3.10
C ILE A 54 12.51 -18.30 -4.12
N GLY A 55 12.97 -17.10 -3.73
CA GLY A 55 13.23 -15.99 -4.64
C GLY A 55 12.00 -15.24 -5.18
N MET A 56 10.80 -15.55 -4.71
CA MET A 56 9.58 -14.81 -5.12
C MET A 56 9.28 -13.69 -4.13
N GLN A 57 9.93 -12.54 -4.32
CA GLN A 57 9.56 -11.29 -3.65
C GLN A 57 8.58 -10.50 -4.51
N THR A 58 7.35 -11.01 -4.68
CA THR A 58 6.31 -10.21 -5.36
C THR A 58 5.79 -9.16 -4.37
N ALA A 59 6.26 -7.92 -4.53
CA ALA A 59 5.77 -6.78 -3.78
C ALA A 59 4.69 -6.06 -4.59
N LEU A 60 3.49 -5.92 -4.01
CA LEU A 60 2.48 -4.98 -4.49
C LEU A 60 2.74 -3.63 -3.85
N THR A 61 2.90 -2.59 -4.67
CA THR A 61 3.11 -1.23 -4.19
C THR A 61 1.95 -0.36 -4.66
N LEU A 62 1.27 0.29 -3.72
CA LEU A 62 0.24 1.28 -3.99
C LEU A 62 0.75 2.65 -3.54
N THR A 63 0.82 3.60 -4.48
CA THR A 63 1.12 5.01 -4.17
C THR A 63 -0.13 5.83 -4.35
N MET A 64 -0.51 6.56 -3.31
CA MET A 64 -1.65 7.47 -3.26
C MET A 64 -1.11 8.88 -3.07
N GLN A 65 -1.49 9.78 -3.97
CA GLN A 65 -1.08 11.18 -3.92
C GLN A 65 -2.29 12.07 -4.12
N ARG A 66 -2.41 13.11 -3.29
CA ARG A 66 -3.37 14.18 -3.52
C ARG A 66 -2.91 14.98 -4.74
N SER A 67 -3.73 14.99 -5.80
CA SER A 67 -3.50 15.88 -6.93
C SER A 67 -4.27 17.17 -6.68
N GLN A 68 -3.62 18.30 -6.95
CA GLN A 68 -4.32 19.56 -7.17
C GLN A 68 -5.11 19.35 -8.48
N GLY A 69 -6.43 19.58 -8.44
CA GLY A 69 -7.29 19.56 -9.61
C GLY A 69 -7.16 20.83 -10.43
#